data_AF-A0A284VPN4-F1
#
_entry.id   AF-A0A284VPN4-F1
#
_cell.length_a   1.000
_cell.length_b   1.000
_cell.length_c   1.000
_cell.angle_alpha   90.00
_cell.angle_beta   90.00
_cell.angle_gamma   90.00
#
_symmetry.space_group_name_H-M   'P 1'
#
loop_
_entity.id
_entity.type
_entity.pdbx_description
1 polymer ?
#
loop_
_entity_poly.entity_id
_entity_poly.type
_entity_poly.pdbx_seq_one_letter_code
_entity_poly.pdbx_strand_id
1 'polypeptide(L)'
;MYTLTSVSKINRVEENMTKYVVESSHTPEECTKALDEMLEKGEDVLKQFAFACESGEHTGWAYVDADSKKEALGIVPEPLQNKARAHEVRIYSPEEIRAAHEEA
;
A
#
# COMPACT_ATOMS: atom_id res chain seq x y z
N MET A 1 25.86 40.72 -7.15
CA MET A 1 24.80 40.28 -8.07
C MET A 1 25.11 38.85 -8.46
N TYR A 2 24.54 37.86 -7.77
CA TYR A 2 24.70 36.46 -8.14
C TYR A 2 23.52 36.06 -9.02
N THR A 3 23.85 35.64 -10.24
CA THR A 3 22.93 35.20 -11.28
C THR A 3 22.38 33.80 -11.01
N LEU A 4 21.11 33.65 -11.36
CA LEU A 4 20.26 32.46 -11.27
C LEU A 4 20.93 31.18 -11.81
N THR A 5 21.05 30.16 -10.96
CA THR A 5 21.34 28.79 -11.39
C THR A 5 20.08 27.93 -11.20
N SER A 6 19.39 27.68 -12.30
CA SER A 6 18.64 26.46 -12.63
C SER A 6 17.95 25.70 -11.49
N VAL A 7 16.68 26.04 -11.23
CA VAL A 7 15.74 25.19 -10.48
C VAL A 7 15.08 24.25 -11.49
N SER A 8 15.63 23.06 -11.70
CA SER A 8 14.96 21.97 -12.44
C SER A 8 15.68 20.65 -12.19
N LYS A 9 15.32 19.97 -11.09
CA LYS A 9 15.43 18.51 -10.86
C LYS A 9 14.99 18.20 -9.43
N ILE A 10 13.69 18.31 -9.19
CA ILE A 10 13.03 17.64 -8.05
C ILE A 10 11.80 16.97 -8.67
N ASN A 11 11.58 15.70 -8.34
CA ASN A 11 10.55 14.77 -8.84
C ASN A 11 10.99 13.89 -10.02
N ARG A 12 11.70 12.81 -9.70
CA ARG A 12 11.82 11.64 -10.59
C ARG A 12 11.87 10.33 -9.81
N VAL A 13 11.01 10.18 -8.80
CA VAL A 13 10.87 8.93 -8.03
C VAL A 13 9.49 8.29 -8.21
N GLU A 14 8.45 9.04 -8.58
CA GLU A 14 7.09 8.49 -8.69
C GLU A 14 6.86 7.56 -9.90
N GLU A 15 7.64 7.64 -10.98
CA GLU A 15 7.37 6.87 -12.21
C GLU A 15 7.83 5.41 -12.22
N ASN A 16 8.56 4.95 -11.20
CA ASN A 16 9.11 3.57 -11.16
C ASN A 16 8.63 2.73 -9.97
N MET A 17 7.79 3.27 -9.09
CA MET A 17 7.33 2.50 -7.93
C MET A 17 6.21 1.56 -8.34
N THR A 18 6.38 0.28 -7.99
CA THR A 18 5.36 -0.73 -8.21
C THR A 18 4.22 -0.51 -7.21
N LYS A 19 2.99 -0.63 -7.68
CA LYS A 19 1.81 -0.48 -6.81
C LYS A 19 1.53 -1.81 -6.12
N TYR A 20 1.28 -1.75 -4.82
CA TYR A 20 0.95 -2.90 -4.00
C TYR A 20 -0.35 -2.67 -3.22
N VAL A 21 -1.16 -3.73 -3.15
CA VAL A 21 -2.19 -3.85 -2.10
C VAL A 21 -1.61 -4.72 -1.01
N VAL A 22 -1.50 -4.14 0.18
CA VAL A 22 -1.04 -4.82 1.39
C VAL A 22 -2.27 -5.23 2.17
N GLU A 23 -2.47 -6.54 2.36
CA GLU A 23 -3.49 -7.10 3.24
C GLU A 23 -2.87 -7.43 4.61
N SER A 24 -3.58 -7.07 5.68
CA SER A 24 -3.21 -7.38 7.06
C SER A 24 -4.37 -8.06 7.76
N SER A 25 -4.40 -9.39 7.68
CA SER A 25 -5.43 -10.23 8.29
C SER A 25 -5.12 -10.56 9.75
N HIS A 26 -6.16 -10.58 10.57
CA HIS A 26 -6.14 -10.91 11.99
C HIS A 26 -7.43 -11.64 12.37
N THR A 27 -7.52 -12.22 13.57
CA THR A 27 -8.76 -12.86 14.03
C THR A 27 -9.71 -11.83 14.69
N PRO A 28 -11.01 -12.16 14.87
CA PRO A 28 -11.93 -11.30 15.61
C PRO A 28 -11.42 -10.91 17.01
N GLU A 29 -10.78 -11.87 17.69
CA GLU A 29 -10.23 -11.71 19.04
C GLU A 29 -9.01 -10.78 19.06
N GLU A 30 -8.30 -10.68 17.93
CA GLU A 30 -7.10 -9.86 17.76
C GLU A 30 -7.41 -8.45 17.24
N CYS A 31 -8.66 -8.11 16.91
CA CYS A 31 -9.03 -6.86 16.24
C CYS A 31 -8.49 -5.61 16.94
N THR A 32 -8.86 -5.41 18.21
CA THR A 32 -8.44 -4.23 18.95
C THR A 32 -6.93 -4.18 19.08
N LYS A 33 -6.31 -5.32 19.37
CA LYS A 33 -4.85 -5.41 19.46
C LYS A 33 -4.17 -5.07 18.12
N ALA A 34 -4.70 -5.55 16.99
CA ALA A 34 -4.14 -5.25 15.68
C ALA A 34 -4.21 -3.74 15.37
N LEU A 35 -5.29 -3.07 15.77
CA LEU A 35 -5.42 -1.61 15.66
C LEU A 35 -4.46 -0.87 16.60
N ASP A 36 -4.26 -1.36 17.82
CA ASP A 36 -3.27 -0.82 18.76
C ASP A 36 -1.85 -0.90 18.17
N GLU A 37 -1.46 -2.06 17.62
CA GLU A 37 -0.14 -2.26 17.00
C GLU A 37 0.08 -1.35 15.77
N MET A 38 -0.98 -1.11 15.00
CA MET A 38 -0.96 -0.16 13.88
C MET A 38 -0.80 1.28 14.37
N LEU A 39 -1.48 1.65 15.46
CA LEU A 39 -1.37 2.97 16.07
C LEU A 39 0.01 3.19 16.71
N GLU A 40 0.56 2.18 17.39
CA GLU A 40 1.91 2.21 17.99
C GLU A 40 2.99 2.40 16.94
N LYS A 41 2.79 1.83 15.74
CA LYS A 41 3.68 2.07 14.60
C LYS A 41 3.60 3.50 14.05
N GLY A 42 2.43 4.14 14.17
CA GLY A 42 2.23 5.55 13.91
C GLY A 42 0.85 5.87 13.37
N GLU A 43 0.32 7.05 13.75
CA GLU A 43 -0.99 7.52 13.28
C GLU A 43 -1.07 7.64 11.74
N ASP A 44 0.03 8.01 11.09
CA ASP A 44 0.09 8.10 9.62
C ASP A 44 -0.04 6.71 8.98
N VAL A 45 0.52 5.68 9.59
CA VAL A 45 0.38 4.29 9.12
C VAL A 45 -1.04 3.81 9.31
N LEU A 46 -1.64 4.04 10.48
CA LEU A 46 -3.03 3.65 10.73
C LEU A 46 -3.99 4.26 9.68
N LYS A 47 -3.78 5.52 9.30
CA LYS A 47 -4.59 6.23 8.28
C LYS A 47 -4.42 5.70 6.86
N GLN A 48 -3.36 4.95 6.57
CA GLN A 48 -3.16 4.33 5.25
C GLN A 48 -4.00 3.07 5.05
N PHE A 49 -4.50 2.47 6.13
CA PHE A 49 -5.27 1.24 6.09
C PHE A 49 -6.77 1.50 6.16
N ALA A 50 -7.51 0.82 5.30
CA ALA A 50 -8.96 0.65 5.42
C ALA A 50 -9.24 -0.72 6.04
N PHE A 51 -9.98 -0.75 7.14
CA PHE A 51 -10.31 -1.98 7.87
C PHE A 51 -11.78 -2.37 7.66
N ALA A 52 -12.03 -3.66 7.45
CA ALA A 52 -13.38 -4.21 7.32
C ALA A 52 -13.88 -4.92 8.59
N CYS A 53 -13.24 -4.69 9.74
CA CYS A 53 -13.56 -5.38 10.98
C CYS A 53 -15.04 -5.21 11.37
N GLU A 54 -15.62 -4.04 11.14
CA GLU A 54 -17.03 -3.76 11.41
C GLU A 54 -17.99 -4.49 10.45
N SER A 55 -17.54 -4.85 9.25
CA SER A 55 -18.33 -5.65 8.31
C SER A 55 -18.12 -7.16 8.47
N GLY A 56 -17.40 -7.58 9.51
CA GLY A 56 -17.12 -8.99 9.81
C GLY A 56 -15.93 -9.59 9.07
N GLU A 57 -15.19 -8.78 8.33
CA GLU A 57 -13.97 -9.20 7.63
C GLU A 57 -12.77 -8.62 8.38
N HIS A 58 -12.05 -9.49 9.09
CA HIS A 58 -10.97 -9.10 9.99
C HIS A 58 -9.65 -8.89 9.24
N THR A 59 -9.72 -8.04 8.22
CA THR A 59 -8.61 -7.72 7.33
C THR A 59 -8.59 -6.21 7.10
N GLY A 60 -7.38 -5.64 7.16
CA GLY A 60 -7.10 -4.29 6.70
C GLY A 60 -6.37 -4.29 5.36
N TRP A 61 -6.66 -3.31 4.50
CA TRP A 61 -5.94 -3.11 3.24
C TRP A 61 -5.33 -1.72 3.16
N ALA A 62 -4.10 -1.65 2.66
CA ALA A 62 -3.46 -0.40 2.27
C ALA A 62 -3.03 -0.47 0.81
N TYR A 63 -3.21 0.62 0.09
CA TYR A 63 -2.69 0.80 -1.26
C TYR A 63 -1.41 1.64 -1.17
N VAL A 64 -0.28 1.06 -1.55
CA VAL A 64 1.03 1.70 -1.40
C VAL A 64 1.88 1.57 -2.65
N ASP A 65 2.67 2.60 -2.91
CA ASP A 65 3.75 2.56 -3.88
C ASP A 65 5.03 2.11 -3.15
N ALA A 66 5.71 1.08 -3.66
CA ALA A 66 6.96 0.57 -3.08
C ALA A 66 7.91 0.04 -4.18
N ASP A 67 9.21 0.02 -3.93
CA ASP A 67 10.21 -0.57 -4.83
C ASP A 67 10.19 -2.11 -4.78
N SER A 68 9.62 -2.70 -3.72
CA SER A 68 9.53 -4.14 -3.58
C SER A 68 8.40 -4.59 -2.66
N LYS A 69 7.98 -5.86 -2.82
CA LYS A 69 7.03 -6.52 -1.92
C LYS A 69 7.46 -6.47 -0.45
N LYS A 70 8.77 -6.54 -0.18
CA LYS A 70 9.31 -6.49 1.19
C LYS A 70 9.13 -5.10 1.81
N GLU A 71 9.37 -4.06 1.03
CA GLU A 71 9.15 -2.67 1.46
C GLU A 71 7.66 -2.41 1.68
N ALA A 72 6.79 -2.87 0.76
CA ALA A 72 5.34 -2.77 0.93
C ALA A 72 4.86 -3.44 2.23
N LEU A 73 5.34 -4.65 2.56
CA LEU A 73 5.05 -5.31 3.83
C LEU A 73 5.64 -4.57 5.05
N GLY A 74 6.67 -3.76 4.81
CA GLY A 74 7.35 -2.96 5.83
C GLY A 74 6.45 -1.93 6.51
N ILE A 75 5.28 -1.58 5.94
CA ILE A 75 4.30 -0.71 6.59
C ILE A 75 3.50 -1.45 7.67
N VAL A 76 3.41 -2.78 7.62
CA VAL A 76 2.66 -3.59 8.60
C VAL A 76 3.50 -3.78 9.88
N PRO A 77 2.94 -3.66 11.09
CA PRO A 77 3.63 -3.96 12.36
C PRO A 77 4.17 -5.39 12.41
N GLU A 78 5.32 -5.61 13.04
CA GLU A 78 5.98 -6.93 13.10
C GLU A 78 5.05 -8.08 13.55
N PRO A 79 4.17 -7.91 14.57
CA PRO A 79 3.27 -8.99 14.99
C PRO A 79 2.27 -9.42 13.92
N LEU A 80 1.94 -8.52 12.99
CA LEU A 80 0.98 -8.76 11.90
C LEU A 80 1.67 -9.15 10.59
N GLN A 81 2.98 -8.88 10.43
CA GLN A 81 3.72 -9.14 9.18
C GLN A 81 3.68 -10.62 8.74
N ASN A 82 3.70 -11.56 9.69
CA ASN A 82 3.66 -13.00 9.35
C ASN A 82 2.33 -13.44 8.72
N LYS A 83 1.24 -12.70 9.00
CA LYS A 83 -0.10 -12.94 8.44
C LYS A 83 -0.38 -12.03 7.24
N ALA A 84 0.41 -10.99 7.07
CA ALA A 84 0.23 -10.02 6.00
C ALA A 84 0.71 -10.52 4.65
N ARG A 85 0.10 -9.99 3.59
CA ARG A 85 0.50 -10.27 2.22
C ARG A 85 0.53 -8.97 1.44
N ALA A 86 1.51 -8.84 0.57
CA ALA A 86 1.57 -7.77 -0.40
C ALA A 86 1.38 -8.36 -1.80
N HIS A 87 0.40 -7.83 -2.51
CA HIS A 87 0.05 -8.19 -3.87
C HIS A 87 0.44 -7.05 -4.80
N GLU A 88 1.24 -7.36 -5.81
CA GLU A 88 1.50 -6.40 -6.87
C GLU A 88 0.21 -6.17 -7.67
N VAL A 89 -0.15 -4.92 -7.86
CA VAL A 89 -1.39 -4.52 -8.52
C VAL A 89 -1.11 -3.48 -9.59
N ARG A 90 -2.01 -3.42 -10.56
CA ARG A 90 -2.04 -2.37 -11.58
C ARG A 90 -3.49 -1.97 -11.84
N ILE A 91 -3.68 -0.72 -12.24
CA ILE A 91 -4.96 -0.22 -12.70
C ILE A 91 -4.95 -0.37 -14.22
N TYR A 92 -5.94 -1.08 -14.76
CA TYR A 92 -6.10 -1.25 -16.21
C TYR A 92 -6.87 -0.06 -16.79
N SER A 93 -6.42 0.44 -17.93
CA SER A 93 -7.17 1.41 -18.72
C SER A 93 -8.24 0.71 -19.58
N PRO A 94 -9.35 1.40 -19.93
CA PRO A 94 -10.34 0.85 -20.84
C PRO A 94 -9.77 0.45 -22.21
N GLU A 95 -8.74 1.15 -22.69
CA GLU A 95 -8.09 0.88 -23.98
C GLU A 95 -7.32 -0.44 -23.96
N GLU A 96 -6.54 -0.69 -22.91
CA GLU A 96 -5.82 -1.97 -22.72
C GLU A 96 -6.79 -3.16 -22.68
N ILE A 97 -7.94 -3.01 -22.03
CA ILE A 97 -8.95 -4.07 -21.96
C ILE A 97 -9.58 -4.32 -23.35
N ARG A 98 -9.86 -3.27 -24.13
CA ARG A 98 -10.38 -3.42 -25.50
C ARG A 98 -9.39 -4.15 -26.39
N ALA A 99 -8.11 -3.76 -26.34
CA ALA A 99 -7.06 -4.43 -27.11
C ALA A 99 -6.93 -5.92 -26.74
N ALA A 100 -6.96 -6.27 -25.45
CA ALA A 100 -6.88 -7.66 -25.00
C ALA A 100 -8.03 -8.55 -25.50
N HIS A 101 -9.21 -7.99 -25.79
CA HIS A 101 -10.33 -8.72 -26.39
C HIS A 101 -10.22 -8.89 -27.91
N GLU A 102 -9.48 -8.04 -28.60
CA GLU A 102 -9.25 -8.14 -30.05
C GLU A 102 -8.18 -9.20 -30.40
N GLU A 103 -7.32 -9.53 -29.44
CA GLU A 103 -6.25 -10.54 -29.58
C GLU A 103 -6.66 -11.96 -29.14
N ALA A 104 -7.88 -12.15 -28.64
CA ALA A 104 -8.42 -13.42 -28.11
C ALA A 104 -9.36 -14.13 -29.10
#